data_AF-A0A7J5VTB8-F1
#
_entry.id   AF-A0A7J5VTB8-F1
#
_cell.length_a   1.000
_cell.length_b   1.000
_cell.length_c   1.000
_cell.angle_alpha   90.00
_cell.angle_beta   90.00
_cell.angle_gamma   90.00
#
_symmetry.space_group_name_H-M   'P 1'
#
loop_
_entity.id
_entity.type
_entity.pdbx_description
1 polymer ?
#
loop_
_entity_poly.entity_id
_entity_poly.type
_entity_poly.pdbx_seq_one_letter_code
_entity_poly.pdbx_strand_id
1 'polypeptide(L)'
;MRPIVLIHGYSAESKNSDPGSIKGIYGSMPQALRTLYGNTGVVEIDLSRYVSLEDGLHLDDISRAFDRALHSADYTHLLSHGFDVIIHSTGALVIRNWLRKFSPRPSPLNNLIYLAGANLGSGWAHIGKGQLAKWGRLVFQTGTERGIRVLDALELGSTETIDLHLFFTEATNSLDQVYKVREHIIVGSQADVSWFEAPVRYAREDGSDGVVRVAASNLNFIYCKLGATAEALALGWRSVSAELESNLARAGVRSVYYEVKRLSIPGQDDRPELPFAIPYECAHSGDLGIVTGEGCRPQVLKLIEQAIASDDGNWQERVAFFENETSTTYAQVSTRQKPSFWPWSSDPRNQYDKHAQVIFRLRDQDGRPINHFDIFFDSLEVARKTSKPFDELVEDHHLNDKSPNVITFYLRVETFDTDQNLWVNQLDQAGVTYLEITATEPETNSVRYVPLRLRLSKAELKQWIQPHRTTIFDIELLRIPGPEVFIISKQ
;
A
#
# COMPACT_ATOMS: atom_id res chain seq x y z
N MET A 1 16.83 -20.99 -18.64
CA MET A 1 16.44 -20.13 -17.51
C MET A 1 16.42 -18.70 -18.01
N ARG A 2 15.42 -17.91 -17.62
CA ARG A 2 15.35 -16.49 -18.01
C ARG A 2 16.35 -15.69 -17.18
N PRO A 3 16.92 -14.61 -17.72
CA PRO A 3 17.73 -13.70 -16.94
C PRO A 3 16.90 -13.07 -15.81
N ILE A 4 17.48 -12.99 -14.61
CA ILE A 4 16.91 -12.29 -13.45
C ILE A 4 17.47 -10.87 -13.43
N VAL A 5 16.58 -9.88 -13.47
CA VAL A 5 16.89 -8.46 -13.45
C VAL A 5 16.66 -7.91 -12.05
N LEU A 6 17.69 -7.33 -11.45
CA LEU A 6 17.58 -6.65 -10.15
C LEU A 6 17.29 -5.15 -10.38
N ILE A 7 16.30 -4.58 -9.68
CA ILE A 7 15.95 -3.15 -9.75
C ILE A 7 15.79 -2.60 -8.34
N HIS A 8 16.65 -1.65 -7.92
CA HIS A 8 16.53 -1.02 -6.60
C HIS A 8 15.54 0.17 -6.64
N GLY A 9 14.98 0.54 -5.48
CA GLY A 9 14.17 1.74 -5.32
C GLY A 9 14.96 2.96 -4.85
N TYR A 10 14.67 4.14 -5.40
CA TYR A 10 15.12 5.49 -5.04
C TYR A 10 15.98 5.62 -3.76
N SER A 11 17.17 6.25 -3.87
CA SER A 11 18.15 6.56 -2.79
C SER A 11 19.40 5.68 -2.70
N ALA A 12 19.56 4.59 -3.45
CA ALA A 12 20.82 3.85 -3.44
C ALA A 12 21.84 4.52 -4.38
N GLU A 13 22.75 5.30 -3.81
CA GLU A 13 23.74 6.08 -4.56
C GLU A 13 25.12 5.40 -4.60
N SER A 14 25.77 5.49 -5.76
CA SER A 14 27.21 5.75 -5.83
C SER A 14 27.49 6.76 -6.95
N LYS A 15 28.35 7.75 -6.67
CA LYS A 15 28.86 8.67 -7.72
C LYS A 15 29.78 7.96 -8.72
N ASN A 16 30.25 6.76 -8.38
CA ASN A 16 31.18 5.96 -9.16
C ASN A 16 30.48 4.73 -9.72
N SER A 17 30.74 4.42 -10.98
CA SER A 17 30.16 3.27 -11.66
C SER A 17 30.84 1.93 -11.32
N ASP A 18 31.56 1.84 -10.20
CA ASP A 18 32.38 0.68 -9.90
C ASP A 18 31.53 -0.53 -9.41
N PRO A 19 31.92 -1.77 -9.71
CA PRO A 19 31.22 -2.97 -9.25
C PRO A 19 31.13 -3.12 -7.71
N GLY A 20 31.95 -2.42 -6.94
CA GLY A 20 31.90 -2.41 -5.48
C GLY A 20 30.69 -1.67 -4.92
N SER A 21 30.19 -0.65 -5.62
CA SER A 21 28.97 0.08 -5.27
C SER A 21 27.71 -0.80 -5.26
N ILE A 22 27.61 -1.76 -6.18
CA ILE A 22 26.50 -2.73 -6.27
C ILE A 22 26.39 -3.56 -4.98
N LYS A 23 27.54 -3.91 -4.38
CA LYS A 23 27.58 -4.62 -3.09
C LYS A 23 27.02 -3.77 -1.94
N GLY A 24 27.14 -2.44 -2.02
CA GLY A 24 26.54 -1.52 -1.04
C GLY A 24 25.02 -1.47 -1.13
N ILE A 25 24.46 -1.62 -2.33
CA ILE A 25 23.01 -1.53 -2.61
C ILE A 25 22.31 -2.86 -2.38
N TYR A 26 22.89 -3.95 -2.88
CA TYR A 26 22.23 -5.27 -2.86
C TYR A 26 22.84 -6.25 -1.83
N GLY A 27 23.86 -5.83 -1.08
CA GLY A 27 24.56 -6.68 -0.14
C GLY A 27 25.10 -7.95 -0.82
N SER A 28 24.88 -9.10 -0.19
CA SER A 28 25.26 -10.41 -0.73
C SER A 28 24.19 -11.03 -1.65
N MET A 29 23.06 -10.36 -1.92
CA MET A 29 21.95 -10.91 -2.71
C MET A 29 22.37 -11.39 -4.09
N PRO A 30 23.09 -10.59 -4.90
CA PRO A 30 23.38 -11.02 -6.25
C PRO A 30 24.33 -12.22 -6.25
N GLN A 31 25.26 -12.29 -5.30
CA GLN A 31 26.13 -13.46 -5.14
C GLN A 31 25.33 -14.71 -4.75
N ALA A 32 24.37 -14.59 -3.84
CA ALA A 32 23.52 -15.71 -3.46
C ALA A 32 22.67 -16.21 -4.63
N LEU A 33 22.10 -15.30 -5.43
CA LEU A 33 21.35 -15.65 -6.64
C LEU A 33 22.24 -16.30 -7.69
N ARG A 34 23.47 -15.82 -7.88
CA ARG A 34 24.45 -16.46 -8.79
C ARG A 34 24.82 -17.87 -8.34
N THR A 35 24.88 -18.12 -7.03
CA THR A 35 25.09 -19.49 -6.51
C THR A 35 23.93 -20.41 -6.84
N LEU A 36 22.68 -19.91 -6.80
CA LEU A 36 21.47 -20.70 -7.12
C LEU A 36 21.28 -20.91 -8.62
N TYR A 37 21.56 -19.89 -9.43
CA TYR A 37 21.11 -19.81 -10.83
C TYR A 37 22.24 -19.72 -11.87
N GLY A 38 23.49 -19.65 -11.40
CA GLY A 38 24.67 -19.47 -12.25
C GLY A 38 24.92 -18.01 -12.64
N ASN A 39 26.18 -17.71 -13.01
CA ASN A 39 26.63 -16.34 -13.29
C ASN A 39 25.90 -15.67 -14.47
N THR A 40 25.47 -16.44 -15.46
CA THR A 40 24.78 -15.93 -16.65
C THR A 40 23.27 -15.81 -16.47
N GLY A 41 22.71 -16.37 -15.38
CA GLY A 41 21.28 -16.32 -15.06
C GLY A 41 20.86 -15.05 -14.33
N VAL A 42 21.83 -14.27 -13.81
CA VAL A 42 21.57 -13.03 -13.07
C VAL A 42 22.15 -11.86 -13.85
N VAL A 43 21.27 -11.01 -14.37
CA VAL A 43 21.64 -9.76 -15.03
C VAL A 43 21.37 -8.63 -14.05
N GLU A 44 22.44 -8.10 -13.47
CA GLU A 44 22.37 -6.86 -12.72
C GLU A 44 22.15 -5.73 -13.73
N ILE A 45 20.93 -5.18 -13.77
CA ILE A 45 20.69 -3.96 -14.51
C ILE A 45 20.86 -2.81 -13.53
N ASP A 46 21.95 -2.07 -13.71
CA ASP A 46 22.31 -0.90 -12.91
C ASP A 46 21.49 0.35 -13.30
N LEU A 47 20.18 0.16 -13.51
CA LEU A 47 19.17 1.24 -13.56
C LEU A 47 18.81 1.73 -12.16
N SER A 48 19.37 1.03 -11.18
CA SER A 48 19.46 1.30 -9.77
C SER A 48 20.46 2.45 -9.49
N ARG A 49 20.51 3.44 -10.38
CA ARG A 49 21.26 4.68 -10.18
C ARG A 49 20.30 5.77 -10.60
N TYR A 50 19.63 6.35 -9.62
CA TYR A 50 18.91 7.60 -9.83
C TYR A 50 19.99 8.69 -9.93
N VAL A 51 20.65 8.75 -11.10
CA VAL A 51 21.88 9.55 -11.33
C VAL A 51 21.65 11.03 -11.02
N SER A 52 20.42 11.49 -11.22
CA SER A 52 19.94 12.77 -10.73
C SER A 52 18.81 12.50 -9.75
N LEU A 53 18.93 13.12 -8.59
CA LEU A 53 17.84 13.16 -7.63
C LEU A 53 17.01 14.44 -7.88
N GLU A 54 17.28 15.28 -8.87
CA GLU A 54 16.59 16.58 -9.03
C GLU A 54 15.06 16.57 -8.82
N ASP A 55 14.57 17.58 -8.10
CA ASP A 55 13.16 17.82 -7.77
C ASP A 55 12.23 17.96 -9.00
N GLY A 56 12.75 17.88 -10.22
CA GLY A 56 11.97 17.92 -11.46
C GLY A 56 11.56 16.55 -12.01
N LEU A 57 12.14 15.45 -11.50
CA LEU A 57 11.89 14.12 -12.06
C LEU A 57 10.57 13.51 -11.58
N HIS A 58 9.79 12.96 -12.51
CA HIS A 58 8.57 12.22 -12.22
C HIS A 58 8.77 10.72 -12.43
N LEU A 59 7.83 9.92 -11.92
CA LEU A 59 7.79 8.48 -12.13
C LEU A 59 7.85 8.12 -13.63
N ASP A 60 7.23 8.93 -14.47
CA ASP A 60 7.24 8.79 -15.93
C ASP A 60 8.61 8.94 -16.56
N ASP A 61 9.40 9.89 -16.08
CA ASP A 61 10.75 10.15 -16.60
C ASP A 61 11.66 8.97 -16.28
N ILE A 62 11.53 8.43 -15.07
CA ILE A 62 12.27 7.26 -14.61
C ILE A 62 11.85 6.01 -15.40
N SER A 63 10.55 5.74 -15.55
CA SER A 63 10.08 4.61 -16.36
C SER A 63 10.49 4.71 -17.83
N ARG A 64 10.57 5.93 -18.39
CA ARG A 64 11.08 6.16 -19.75
C ARG A 64 12.59 5.93 -19.85
N ALA A 65 13.34 6.33 -18.83
CA ALA A 65 14.77 6.04 -18.77
C ALA A 65 15.02 4.52 -18.67
N PHE A 66 14.23 3.83 -17.85
CA PHE A 66 14.24 2.38 -17.74
C PHE A 66 13.95 1.70 -19.09
N ASP A 67 12.91 2.17 -19.80
CA ASP A 67 12.58 1.67 -21.13
C ASP A 67 13.72 1.83 -22.15
N ARG A 68 14.33 3.03 -22.21
CA ARG A 68 15.49 3.28 -23.09
C ARG A 68 16.67 2.36 -22.79
N ALA A 69 16.90 2.06 -21.52
CA ALA A 69 17.97 1.16 -21.13
C ALA A 69 17.69 -0.29 -21.56
N LEU A 70 16.45 -0.78 -21.43
CA LEU A 70 16.08 -2.09 -21.96
C LEU A 70 16.23 -2.20 -23.48
N HIS A 71 16.11 -1.08 -24.21
CA HIS A 71 16.35 -1.01 -25.66
C HIS A 71 17.82 -0.78 -26.04
N SER A 72 18.74 -0.67 -25.09
CA SER A 72 20.17 -0.53 -25.39
C SER A 72 20.73 -1.82 -25.99
N ALA A 73 21.88 -1.72 -26.67
CA ALA A 73 22.56 -2.87 -27.24
C ALA A 73 22.90 -3.96 -26.19
N ASP A 74 23.13 -3.54 -24.93
CA ASP A 74 23.49 -4.45 -23.85
C ASP A 74 22.28 -5.26 -23.34
N TYR A 75 21.06 -4.71 -23.41
CA TYR A 75 19.87 -5.27 -22.75
C TYR A 75 18.71 -5.63 -23.69
N THR A 76 18.78 -5.29 -24.99
CA THR A 76 17.70 -5.61 -25.96
C THR A 76 17.37 -7.10 -26.06
N HIS A 77 18.32 -7.96 -25.70
CA HIS A 77 18.11 -9.41 -25.61
C HIS A 77 17.03 -9.79 -24.57
N LEU A 78 16.83 -8.99 -23.52
CA LEU A 78 15.80 -9.22 -22.50
C LEU A 78 14.40 -9.04 -23.07
N LEU A 79 14.21 -8.04 -23.93
CA LEU A 79 12.92 -7.78 -24.58
C LEU A 79 12.54 -8.87 -25.58
N SER A 80 13.51 -9.58 -26.15
CA SER A 80 13.29 -10.65 -27.12
C SER A 80 13.16 -12.05 -26.50
N HIS A 81 13.90 -12.35 -25.43
CA HIS A 81 13.92 -13.68 -24.80
C HIS A 81 13.07 -13.77 -23.52
N GLY A 82 12.63 -12.62 -22.99
CA GLY A 82 11.94 -12.50 -21.73
C GLY A 82 12.87 -12.57 -20.51
N PHE A 83 12.40 -12.04 -19.39
CA PHE A 83 13.18 -11.91 -18.15
C PHE A 83 12.28 -11.97 -16.90
N ASP A 84 12.87 -12.31 -15.76
CA ASP A 84 12.24 -12.20 -14.45
C ASP A 84 12.82 -10.99 -13.71
N VAL A 85 12.08 -10.38 -12.80
CA VAL A 85 12.49 -9.18 -12.08
C VAL A 85 12.39 -9.38 -10.58
N ILE A 86 13.42 -8.95 -9.86
CA ILE A 86 13.39 -8.73 -8.41
C ILE A 86 13.53 -7.23 -8.17
N ILE A 87 12.48 -6.61 -7.63
CA ILE A 87 12.49 -5.19 -7.28
C ILE A 87 12.65 -4.99 -5.78
N HIS A 88 13.13 -3.82 -5.38
CA HIS A 88 13.09 -3.36 -4.00
C HIS A 88 12.46 -1.97 -3.87
N SER A 89 11.74 -1.73 -2.78
CA SER A 89 11.25 -0.40 -2.39
C SER A 89 10.49 0.32 -3.52
N THR A 90 10.84 1.57 -3.82
CA THR A 90 10.16 2.41 -4.83
C THR A 90 10.31 1.90 -6.26
N GLY A 91 11.22 0.95 -6.53
CA GLY A 91 11.34 0.28 -7.82
C GLY A 91 10.04 -0.41 -8.24
N ALA A 92 9.19 -0.76 -7.27
CA ALA A 92 7.84 -1.26 -7.46
C ALA A 92 6.97 -0.33 -8.32
N LEU A 93 7.02 0.99 -8.07
CA LEU A 93 6.25 1.97 -8.82
C LEU A 93 6.83 2.14 -10.23
N VAL A 94 8.15 2.13 -10.35
CA VAL A 94 8.85 2.31 -11.63
C VAL A 94 8.51 1.19 -12.60
N ILE A 95 8.59 -0.08 -12.15
CA ILE A 95 8.32 -1.24 -13.00
C ILE A 95 6.84 -1.34 -13.38
N ARG A 96 5.92 -1.06 -12.45
CA ARG A 96 4.49 -1.02 -12.75
C ARG A 96 4.14 0.12 -13.72
N ASN A 97 4.72 1.30 -13.54
CA ASN A 97 4.51 2.39 -14.48
C ASN A 97 5.13 2.10 -15.86
N TRP A 98 6.27 1.39 -15.91
CA TRP A 98 6.84 0.89 -17.18
C TRP A 98 5.91 -0.11 -17.87
N LEU A 99 5.36 -1.08 -17.14
CA LEU A 99 4.36 -2.03 -17.66
C LEU A 99 3.14 -1.28 -18.24
N ARG A 100 2.66 -0.26 -17.51
CA ARG A 100 1.52 0.57 -17.95
C ARG A 100 1.81 1.32 -19.25
N LYS A 101 3.01 1.92 -19.38
CA LYS A 101 3.30 2.92 -20.42
C LYS A 101 4.08 2.41 -21.63
N PHE A 102 4.93 1.41 -21.45
CA PHE A 102 5.96 1.06 -22.43
C PHE A 102 6.02 -0.43 -22.75
N SER A 103 5.71 -1.32 -21.79
CA SER A 103 5.79 -2.75 -22.05
C SER A 103 4.77 -3.21 -23.11
N PRO A 104 5.17 -4.09 -24.05
CA PRO A 104 4.22 -4.71 -24.96
C PRO A 104 3.25 -5.64 -24.19
N ARG A 105 2.19 -6.06 -24.87
CA ARG A 105 1.18 -6.99 -24.34
C ARG A 105 1.10 -8.20 -25.29
N PRO A 106 1.49 -9.42 -24.86
CA PRO A 106 2.06 -9.76 -23.55
C PRO A 106 3.44 -9.15 -23.31
N SER A 107 3.79 -9.00 -22.04
CA SER A 107 5.07 -8.43 -21.58
C SER A 107 6.21 -9.44 -21.76
N PRO A 108 7.46 -9.00 -22.03
CA PRO A 108 8.64 -9.85 -21.91
C PRO A 108 8.99 -10.16 -20.44
N LEU A 109 8.47 -9.36 -19.49
CA LEU A 109 8.57 -9.64 -18.08
C LEU A 109 7.67 -10.83 -17.73
N ASN A 110 8.23 -11.84 -17.08
CA ASN A 110 7.55 -13.09 -16.76
C ASN A 110 7.12 -13.18 -15.28
N ASN A 111 8.07 -13.18 -14.34
CA ASN A 111 7.80 -13.10 -12.90
C ASN A 111 8.31 -11.77 -12.33
N LEU A 112 7.51 -11.12 -11.48
CA LEU A 112 7.82 -9.87 -10.80
C LEU A 112 7.78 -10.06 -9.28
N ILE A 113 8.94 -9.98 -8.66
CA ILE A 113 9.14 -10.27 -7.23
C ILE A 113 9.40 -8.96 -6.50
N TYR A 114 8.51 -8.61 -5.58
CA TYR A 114 8.60 -7.43 -4.75
C TYR A 114 9.31 -7.76 -3.45
N LEU A 115 10.44 -7.11 -3.19
CA LEU A 115 11.08 -7.08 -1.88
C LEU A 115 10.77 -5.73 -1.24
N ALA A 116 9.84 -5.70 -0.28
CA ALA A 116 9.40 -4.49 0.39
C ALA A 116 9.00 -3.35 -0.57
N GLY A 117 8.15 -3.67 -1.57
CA GLY A 117 7.70 -2.67 -2.54
C GLY A 117 6.89 -1.56 -1.89
N ALA A 118 7.23 -0.29 -2.14
CA ALA A 118 6.52 0.87 -1.59
C ALA A 118 5.23 1.18 -2.39
N ASN A 119 4.35 0.19 -2.50
CA ASN A 119 3.22 0.19 -3.45
C ASN A 119 2.18 1.27 -3.11
N LEU A 120 1.62 1.25 -1.91
CA LEU A 120 0.58 2.19 -1.45
C LEU A 120 1.14 3.20 -0.43
N GLY A 121 2.40 3.56 -0.63
CA GLY A 121 3.10 4.63 0.06
C GLY A 121 3.92 4.22 1.27
N SER A 122 4.60 5.21 1.85
CA SER A 122 5.47 5.11 3.02
C SER A 122 5.27 6.34 3.91
N GLY A 123 5.28 6.12 5.23
CA GLY A 123 5.23 7.21 6.20
C GLY A 123 6.46 8.13 6.14
N TRP A 124 7.57 7.71 5.54
CA TRP A 124 8.74 8.55 5.39
C TRP A 124 8.60 9.66 4.35
N ALA A 125 7.71 9.47 3.38
CA ALA A 125 7.56 10.38 2.24
C ALA A 125 6.98 11.76 2.62
N HIS A 126 6.18 11.83 3.68
CA HIS A 126 5.59 13.08 4.16
C HIS A 126 6.40 13.75 5.28
N ILE A 127 7.48 13.11 5.76
CA ILE A 127 8.32 13.73 6.79
C ILE A 127 9.00 14.96 6.20
N GLY A 128 8.93 16.08 6.93
CA GLY A 128 9.57 17.33 6.51
C GLY A 128 11.04 17.14 6.10
N LYS A 129 11.43 17.77 5.00
CA LYS A 129 12.73 17.59 4.32
C LYS A 129 13.95 17.57 5.24
N GLY A 130 13.96 18.42 6.27
CA GLY A 130 15.06 18.48 7.25
C GLY A 130 15.15 17.24 8.15
N GLN A 131 14.01 16.67 8.55
CA GLN A 131 13.95 15.43 9.33
C GLN A 131 14.31 14.23 8.46
N LEU A 132 13.83 14.18 7.20
CA LEU A 132 14.20 13.13 6.25
C LEU A 132 15.71 13.14 5.96
N ALA A 133 16.31 14.30 5.71
CA ALA A 133 17.75 14.42 5.48
C ALA A 133 18.59 14.05 6.72
N LYS A 134 18.07 14.31 7.92
CA LYS A 134 18.75 14.02 9.19
C LYS A 134 18.66 12.53 9.57
N TRP A 135 17.46 11.95 9.49
CA TRP A 135 17.17 10.63 10.04
C TRP A 135 17.03 9.55 8.97
N GLY A 136 16.68 9.91 7.73
CA GLY A 136 16.59 8.97 6.62
C GLY A 136 17.92 8.29 6.32
N ARG A 137 19.07 8.90 6.67
CA ARG A 137 20.39 8.27 6.52
C ARG A 137 20.60 7.03 7.40
N LEU A 138 19.83 6.89 8.48
CA LEU A 138 19.86 5.67 9.31
C LEU A 138 19.14 4.51 8.62
N VAL A 139 18.14 4.83 7.80
CA VAL A 139 17.17 3.87 7.28
C VAL A 139 17.38 3.59 5.79
N PHE A 140 17.85 4.56 5.01
CA PHE A 140 18.18 4.40 3.60
C PHE A 140 19.67 4.15 3.43
N GLN A 141 20.02 3.13 2.64
CA GLN A 141 21.41 2.79 2.33
C GLN A 141 21.99 3.84 1.38
N THR A 142 22.85 4.72 1.93
CA THR A 142 23.71 5.67 1.21
C THR A 142 23.01 6.53 0.14
N GLY A 143 22.57 7.75 0.52
CA GLY A 143 22.28 8.82 -0.45
C GLY A 143 20.98 9.60 -0.23
N THR A 144 20.94 10.52 0.74
CA THR A 144 19.75 11.37 0.96
C THR A 144 19.87 12.73 0.27
N GLU A 145 20.48 12.84 -0.92
CA GLU A 145 20.59 14.12 -1.61
C GLU A 145 19.46 14.35 -2.62
N ARG A 146 18.30 14.78 -2.12
CA ARG A 146 17.32 15.66 -2.82
C ARG A 146 16.72 15.12 -4.11
N GLY A 147 15.57 14.44 -4.00
CA GLY A 147 14.49 14.56 -5.00
C GLY A 147 13.11 14.33 -4.44
N ILE A 148 12.33 15.39 -4.52
CA ILE A 148 11.13 15.56 -3.72
C ILE A 148 9.87 15.07 -4.45
N ARG A 149 9.86 15.02 -5.79
CA ARG A 149 8.64 14.65 -6.53
C ARG A 149 8.35 13.15 -6.60
N VAL A 150 9.37 12.29 -6.58
CA VAL A 150 9.14 10.84 -6.45
C VAL A 150 8.58 10.52 -5.06
N LEU A 151 8.92 11.32 -4.04
CA LEU A 151 8.33 11.19 -2.70
C LEU A 151 6.83 11.53 -2.69
N ASP A 152 6.38 12.47 -3.53
CA ASP A 152 4.94 12.78 -3.67
C ASP A 152 4.13 11.55 -4.14
N ALA A 153 4.70 10.71 -5.01
CA ALA A 153 4.09 9.44 -5.40
C ALA A 153 4.14 8.41 -4.25
N LEU A 154 5.12 8.49 -3.36
CA LEU A 154 5.29 7.57 -2.23
C LEU A 154 4.54 8.02 -0.98
N GLU A 155 3.90 9.18 -1.01
CA GLU A 155 3.06 9.61 0.09
C GLU A 155 1.91 8.61 0.30
N LEU A 156 1.56 8.36 1.57
CA LEU A 156 0.44 7.51 1.93
C LEU A 156 -0.84 8.02 1.25
N GLY A 157 -1.51 7.15 0.50
CA GLY A 157 -2.70 7.50 -0.25
C GLY A 157 -2.46 8.37 -1.48
N SER A 158 -1.26 8.42 -2.04
CA SER A 158 -1.01 9.18 -3.27
C SER A 158 -1.97 8.79 -4.40
N THR A 159 -2.66 9.78 -4.98
CA THR A 159 -3.63 9.53 -6.06
C THR A 159 -2.96 8.86 -7.27
N GLU A 160 -1.72 9.22 -7.56
CA GLU A 160 -0.96 8.64 -8.68
C GLU A 160 -0.72 7.13 -8.49
N THR A 161 -0.38 6.69 -7.28
CA THR A 161 -0.16 5.27 -6.99
C THR A 161 -1.45 4.50 -6.94
N ILE A 162 -2.51 5.08 -6.37
CA ILE A 162 -3.85 4.48 -6.42
C ILE A 162 -4.26 4.24 -7.88
N ASP A 163 -4.17 5.25 -8.74
CA ASP A 163 -4.56 5.13 -10.15
C ASP A 163 -3.66 4.15 -10.92
N LEU A 164 -2.36 4.11 -10.61
CA LEU A 164 -1.44 3.12 -11.17
C LEU A 164 -1.86 1.68 -10.82
N HIS A 165 -2.22 1.41 -9.57
CA HIS A 165 -2.59 0.06 -9.16
C HIS A 165 -4.00 -0.32 -9.62
N LEU A 166 -4.95 0.63 -9.65
CA LEU A 166 -6.30 0.40 -10.15
C LEU A 166 -6.32 0.09 -11.65
N PHE A 167 -5.42 0.69 -12.44
CA PHE A 167 -5.26 0.35 -13.85
C PHE A 167 -5.12 -1.16 -14.07
N PHE A 168 -4.34 -1.86 -13.25
CA PHE A 168 -4.13 -3.31 -13.38
C PHE A 168 -5.26 -4.17 -12.80
N THR A 169 -6.29 -3.56 -12.22
CA THR A 169 -7.52 -4.26 -11.78
C THR A 169 -8.61 -4.27 -12.85
N GLU A 170 -8.40 -3.59 -13.98
CA GLU A 170 -9.33 -3.59 -15.10
C GLU A 170 -9.08 -4.81 -15.99
N ALA A 171 -10.14 -5.48 -16.44
CA ALA A 171 -10.03 -6.69 -17.27
C ALA A 171 -9.19 -6.46 -18.56
N THR A 172 -9.23 -5.25 -19.12
CA THR A 172 -8.47 -4.88 -20.32
C THR A 172 -6.99 -4.58 -20.07
N ASN A 173 -6.58 -4.54 -18.81
CA ASN A 173 -5.25 -4.12 -18.38
C ASN A 173 -4.66 -5.07 -17.30
N SER A 174 -5.29 -6.21 -17.01
CA SER A 174 -4.87 -7.12 -15.95
C SER A 174 -3.45 -7.65 -16.16
N LEU A 175 -2.65 -7.70 -15.09
CA LEU A 175 -1.26 -8.13 -15.20
C LEU A 175 -1.13 -9.60 -15.59
N ASP A 176 -1.94 -10.46 -14.99
CA ASP A 176 -1.91 -11.90 -15.22
C ASP A 176 -2.51 -12.28 -16.57
N GLN A 177 -3.64 -11.70 -16.98
CA GLN A 177 -4.32 -12.13 -18.21
C GLN A 177 -3.85 -11.39 -19.46
N VAL A 178 -3.67 -10.06 -19.38
CA VAL A 178 -3.30 -9.22 -20.53
C VAL A 178 -1.78 -9.12 -20.68
N TYR A 179 -1.06 -8.83 -19.58
CA TYR A 179 0.39 -8.71 -19.63
C TYR A 179 1.12 -10.05 -19.49
N LYS A 180 0.46 -11.11 -18.99
CA LYS A 180 1.05 -12.41 -18.68
C LYS A 180 2.21 -12.33 -17.66
N VAL A 181 2.09 -11.39 -16.72
CA VAL A 181 3.04 -11.17 -15.62
C VAL A 181 2.49 -11.78 -14.34
N ARG A 182 3.32 -12.55 -13.63
CA ARG A 182 3.02 -13.11 -12.31
C ARG A 182 3.72 -12.30 -11.22
N GLU A 183 2.98 -11.93 -10.17
CA GLU A 183 3.48 -11.05 -9.10
C GLU A 183 3.60 -11.75 -7.75
N HIS A 184 4.71 -11.55 -7.05
CA HIS A 184 5.01 -12.17 -5.76
C HIS A 184 5.49 -11.13 -4.77
N ILE A 185 4.89 -11.06 -3.59
CA ILE A 185 5.18 -10.02 -2.60
C ILE A 185 5.88 -10.62 -1.39
N ILE A 186 7.00 -10.03 -1.01
CA ILE A 186 7.76 -10.38 0.19
C ILE A 186 8.04 -9.07 0.93
N VAL A 187 7.63 -8.96 2.19
CA VAL A 187 7.85 -7.74 2.98
C VAL A 187 8.04 -8.10 4.45
N GLY A 188 9.03 -7.47 5.08
CA GLY A 188 9.24 -7.62 6.51
C GLY A 188 8.17 -6.93 7.35
N SER A 189 8.14 -7.20 8.66
CA SER A 189 7.30 -6.45 9.59
C SER A 189 8.07 -5.96 10.81
N GLN A 190 9.41 -5.89 10.71
CA GLN A 190 10.28 -5.43 11.78
C GLN A 190 11.02 -4.19 11.32
N ALA A 191 11.20 -3.22 12.21
CA ALA A 191 12.22 -2.21 12.05
C ALA A 191 13.57 -2.68 12.63
N ASP A 192 14.68 -2.22 12.06
CA ASP A 192 15.99 -2.43 12.67
C ASP A 192 16.08 -1.66 13.99
N VAL A 193 16.57 -2.32 15.05
CA VAL A 193 16.63 -1.75 16.40
C VAL A 193 17.48 -0.48 16.43
N SER A 194 18.50 -0.39 15.57
CA SER A 194 19.34 0.82 15.44
C SER A 194 18.55 2.07 15.05
N TRP A 195 17.36 1.91 14.45
CA TRP A 195 16.52 3.02 14.01
C TRP A 195 15.64 3.58 15.12
N PHE A 196 15.53 2.90 16.27
CA PHE A 196 14.60 3.29 17.34
C PHE A 196 15.02 4.61 18.02
N GLU A 197 16.28 5.00 17.84
CA GLU A 197 16.82 6.31 18.25
C GLU A 197 16.27 7.47 17.39
N ALA A 198 15.80 7.20 16.17
CA ALA A 198 15.18 8.21 15.35
C ALA A 198 13.86 8.67 15.99
N PRO A 199 13.64 9.97 16.23
CA PRO A 199 12.40 10.51 16.76
C PRO A 199 11.30 10.58 15.69
N VAL A 200 11.26 9.59 14.81
CA VAL A 200 10.33 9.44 13.70
C VAL A 200 9.47 8.23 14.01
N ARG A 201 8.15 8.44 14.14
CA ARG A 201 7.20 7.35 14.43
C ARG A 201 7.39 6.16 13.48
N TYR A 202 7.48 6.45 12.18
CA TYR A 202 7.54 5.44 11.12
C TYR A 202 8.78 4.55 11.16
N ALA A 203 9.84 4.98 11.83
CA ALA A 203 11.06 4.19 12.03
C ALA A 203 10.85 2.97 12.93
N ARG A 204 9.75 2.93 13.70
CA ARG A 204 9.43 1.88 14.67
C ARG A 204 7.93 1.56 14.72
N GLU A 205 7.23 1.82 13.62
CA GLU A 205 5.79 1.54 13.52
C GLU A 205 5.55 0.03 13.53
N ASP A 206 4.64 -0.45 14.37
CA ASP A 206 4.26 -1.87 14.41
C ASP A 206 3.61 -2.28 13.07
N GLY A 207 3.83 -3.52 12.62
CA GLY A 207 3.30 -3.99 11.33
C GLY A 207 3.93 -3.31 10.10
N SER A 208 5.14 -2.77 10.25
CA SER A 208 5.94 -2.11 9.21
C SER A 208 7.36 -2.67 9.21
N ASP A 209 8.03 -2.66 8.06
CA ASP A 209 9.45 -3.02 7.96
C ASP A 209 10.40 -1.87 8.39
N GLY A 210 9.84 -0.84 9.05
CA GLY A 210 10.49 0.41 9.42
C GLY A 210 10.50 1.49 8.34
N VAL A 211 10.05 1.18 7.11
CA VAL A 211 9.87 2.16 6.02
C VAL A 211 8.47 2.09 5.42
N VAL A 212 8.03 0.88 5.08
CA VAL A 212 6.77 0.59 4.41
C VAL A 212 5.93 -0.30 5.32
N ARG A 213 4.69 0.11 5.54
CA ARG A 213 3.69 -0.73 6.22
C ARG A 213 3.50 -2.01 5.43
N VAL A 214 3.39 -3.15 6.11
CA VAL A 214 3.09 -4.44 5.47
C VAL A 214 1.83 -4.32 4.59
N ALA A 215 0.79 -3.66 5.10
CA ALA A 215 -0.45 -3.40 4.38
C ALA A 215 -0.28 -2.54 3.12
N ALA A 216 0.68 -1.60 3.13
CA ALA A 216 0.96 -0.73 2.00
C ALA A 216 1.83 -1.41 0.93
N SER A 217 2.67 -2.37 1.32
CA SER A 217 3.46 -3.18 0.38
C SER A 217 2.61 -4.27 -0.30
N ASN A 218 1.60 -4.79 0.38
CA ASN A 218 0.74 -5.85 -0.14
C ASN A 218 -0.19 -5.38 -1.27
N LEU A 219 -0.04 -5.96 -2.46
CA LEU A 219 -0.87 -5.67 -3.64
C LEU A 219 -2.20 -6.44 -3.69
N ASN A 220 -2.46 -7.31 -2.71
CA ASN A 220 -3.79 -7.85 -2.44
C ASN A 220 -4.70 -6.79 -1.78
N PHE A 221 -4.77 -5.59 -2.35
CA PHE A 221 -5.62 -4.52 -1.85
C PHE A 221 -7.09 -4.69 -2.29
N ILE A 222 -8.01 -4.24 -1.45
CA ILE A 222 -9.45 -4.21 -1.75
C ILE A 222 -9.80 -2.84 -2.32
N TYR A 223 -10.65 -2.79 -3.34
CA TYR A 223 -11.18 -1.54 -3.88
C TYR A 223 -12.70 -1.54 -3.81
N CYS A 224 -13.26 -0.48 -3.25
CA CYS A 224 -14.70 -0.26 -3.13
C CYS A 224 -15.03 1.16 -3.62
N LYS A 225 -15.73 1.27 -4.76
CA LYS A 225 -16.30 2.53 -5.24
C LYS A 225 -17.70 2.69 -4.68
N LEU A 226 -17.94 3.77 -3.94
CA LEU A 226 -19.26 4.15 -3.44
C LEU A 226 -19.78 5.35 -4.23
N GLY A 227 -21.06 5.32 -4.59
CA GLY A 227 -21.71 6.41 -5.32
C GLY A 227 -23.21 6.48 -5.04
N ALA A 228 -23.85 7.55 -5.51
CA ALA A 228 -25.25 7.85 -5.24
C ALA A 228 -26.22 6.75 -5.75
N THR A 229 -27.23 6.41 -4.95
CA THR A 229 -28.37 5.59 -5.39
C THR A 229 -29.26 6.38 -6.36
N ALA A 230 -30.15 5.69 -7.08
CA ALA A 230 -31.15 6.36 -7.93
C ALA A 230 -32.05 7.31 -7.12
N GLU A 231 -32.37 6.95 -5.87
CA GLU A 231 -33.16 7.77 -4.96
C GLU A 231 -32.42 9.04 -4.55
N ALA A 232 -31.11 8.94 -4.28
CA ALA A 232 -30.27 10.09 -3.98
C ALA A 232 -30.22 11.10 -5.12
N LEU A 233 -30.13 10.62 -6.37
CA LEU A 233 -30.13 11.47 -7.57
C LEU A 233 -31.45 12.23 -7.78
N ALA A 234 -32.55 11.78 -7.18
CA ALA A 234 -33.84 12.46 -7.23
C ALA A 234 -34.00 13.54 -6.14
N LEU A 235 -33.04 13.67 -5.20
CA LEU A 235 -33.12 14.64 -4.12
C LEU A 235 -33.00 16.08 -4.65
N GLY A 236 -33.96 16.93 -4.25
CA GLY A 236 -33.86 18.36 -4.44
C GLY A 236 -33.13 19.07 -3.29
N TRP A 237 -32.72 20.31 -3.52
CA TRP A 237 -32.01 21.15 -2.54
C TRP A 237 -32.60 21.15 -1.13
N ARG A 238 -33.94 21.27 -1.01
CA ARG A 238 -34.63 21.29 0.29
C ARG A 238 -34.46 19.97 1.05
N SER A 239 -34.56 18.84 0.35
CA SER A 239 -34.42 17.51 0.95
C SER A 239 -32.98 17.29 1.43
N VAL A 240 -32.00 17.63 0.58
CA VAL A 240 -30.57 17.55 0.95
C VAL A 240 -30.26 18.46 2.14
N SER A 241 -30.87 19.65 2.19
CA SER A 241 -30.69 20.57 3.30
C SER A 241 -31.16 19.98 4.62
N ALA A 242 -32.35 19.39 4.64
CA ALA A 242 -32.90 18.73 5.82
C ALA A 242 -32.05 17.51 6.23
N GLU A 243 -31.57 16.71 5.28
CA GLU A 243 -30.70 15.56 5.55
C GLU A 243 -29.37 15.97 6.17
N LEU A 244 -28.76 17.06 5.69
CA LEU A 244 -27.53 17.61 6.25
C LEU A 244 -27.74 18.14 7.67
N GLU A 245 -28.82 18.90 7.91
CA GLU A 245 -29.15 19.41 9.24
C GLU A 245 -29.40 18.27 10.24
N SER A 246 -30.16 17.25 9.81
CA SER A 246 -30.38 16.03 10.61
C SER A 246 -29.07 15.30 10.91
N ASN A 247 -28.14 15.25 9.94
CA ASN A 247 -26.83 14.65 10.12
C ASN A 247 -26.01 15.37 11.18
N LEU A 248 -25.87 16.69 11.05
CA LEU A 248 -25.07 17.52 11.95
C LEU A 248 -25.65 17.52 13.38
N ALA A 249 -26.97 17.45 13.50
CA ALA A 249 -27.66 17.31 14.78
C ALA A 249 -27.60 15.88 15.36
N ARG A 250 -27.08 14.89 14.62
CA ARG A 250 -27.13 13.45 14.95
C ARG A 250 -28.53 12.98 15.32
N ALA A 251 -29.54 13.50 14.62
CA ALA A 251 -30.96 13.25 14.88
C ALA A 251 -31.62 12.58 13.67
N GLY A 252 -32.84 12.04 13.87
CA GLY A 252 -33.66 11.50 12.79
C GLY A 252 -33.25 10.11 12.29
N VAL A 253 -33.85 9.70 11.18
CA VAL A 253 -33.57 8.42 10.50
C VAL A 253 -32.32 8.57 9.65
N ARG A 254 -31.38 7.62 9.76
CA ARG A 254 -30.18 7.56 8.92
C ARG A 254 -30.52 6.98 7.56
N SER A 255 -30.98 7.82 6.65
CA SER A 255 -31.24 7.45 5.24
C SER A 255 -29.94 7.02 4.55
N VAL A 256 -30.00 5.92 3.78
CA VAL A 256 -28.86 5.38 3.01
C VAL A 256 -29.01 5.81 1.55
N TYR A 257 -28.18 6.76 1.12
CA TYR A 257 -28.22 7.35 -0.23
C TYR A 257 -27.06 6.89 -1.13
N TYR A 258 -26.25 5.96 -0.65
CA TYR A 258 -25.05 5.50 -1.34
C TYR A 258 -25.03 3.98 -1.39
N GLU A 259 -24.49 3.45 -2.49
CA GLU A 259 -24.35 2.03 -2.74
C GLU A 259 -22.97 1.72 -3.35
N VAL A 260 -22.57 0.45 -3.26
CA VAL A 260 -21.35 -0.04 -3.90
C VAL A 260 -21.57 -0.09 -5.42
N LYS A 261 -20.84 0.76 -6.15
CA LYS A 261 -20.86 0.82 -7.62
C LYS A 261 -19.86 -0.14 -8.25
N ARG A 262 -18.75 -0.39 -7.56
CA ARG A 262 -17.71 -1.33 -7.98
C ARG A 262 -17.02 -1.91 -6.75
N LEU A 263 -16.81 -3.21 -6.75
CA LEU A 263 -16.05 -3.92 -5.75
C LEU A 263 -14.97 -4.75 -6.47
N SER A 264 -13.75 -4.74 -5.97
CA SER A 264 -12.68 -5.62 -6.44
C SER A 264 -11.96 -6.19 -5.23
N ILE A 265 -12.08 -7.49 -5.04
CA ILE A 265 -11.48 -8.25 -3.96
C ILE A 265 -10.51 -9.26 -4.59
N PRO A 266 -9.24 -9.34 -4.14
CA PRO A 266 -8.32 -10.38 -4.60
C PRO A 266 -8.89 -11.79 -4.35
N GLY A 267 -8.77 -12.67 -5.34
CA GLY A 267 -9.34 -14.02 -5.31
C GLY A 267 -10.81 -14.11 -5.75
N GLN A 268 -11.42 -13.01 -6.20
CA GLN A 268 -12.80 -12.95 -6.71
C GLN A 268 -12.84 -12.34 -8.11
N ASP A 269 -13.91 -12.60 -8.86
CA ASP A 269 -14.25 -11.95 -10.15
C ASP A 269 -13.04 -11.78 -11.10
N ASP A 270 -12.41 -12.90 -11.46
CA ASP A 270 -11.24 -12.99 -12.36
C ASP A 270 -9.97 -12.25 -11.92
N ARG A 271 -9.94 -11.68 -10.70
CA ARG A 271 -8.73 -11.11 -10.09
C ARG A 271 -8.05 -12.16 -9.21
N PRO A 272 -6.86 -12.69 -9.59
CA PRO A 272 -6.19 -13.68 -8.78
C PRO A 272 -5.70 -13.09 -7.45
N GLU A 273 -5.63 -13.93 -6.43
CA GLU A 273 -4.88 -13.64 -5.22
C GLU A 273 -3.38 -13.79 -5.51
N LEU A 274 -2.58 -12.86 -4.99
CA LEU A 274 -1.13 -12.83 -5.21
C LEU A 274 -0.40 -13.53 -4.05
N PRO A 275 0.61 -14.36 -4.32
CA PRO A 275 1.52 -14.88 -3.29
C PRO A 275 2.12 -13.76 -2.45
N PHE A 276 1.92 -13.82 -1.14
CA PHE A 276 2.34 -12.79 -0.20
C PHE A 276 2.95 -13.43 1.06
N ALA A 277 4.17 -13.03 1.40
CA ALA A 277 4.90 -13.58 2.54
C ALA A 277 5.52 -12.52 3.45
N ILE A 278 5.47 -12.76 4.76
CA ILE A 278 6.18 -11.99 5.79
C ILE A 278 7.29 -12.87 6.39
N PRO A 279 8.56 -12.69 5.95
CA PRO A 279 9.68 -13.41 6.53
C PRO A 279 9.98 -12.94 7.95
N TYR A 280 10.56 -13.83 8.74
CA TYR A 280 10.90 -13.59 10.14
C TYR A 280 12.12 -12.67 10.29
N GLU A 281 12.02 -11.70 11.19
CA GLU A 281 13.07 -10.72 11.53
C GLU A 281 13.65 -10.05 10.30
N CYS A 282 12.76 -9.49 9.50
CA CYS A 282 13.10 -8.84 8.25
C CYS A 282 12.66 -7.37 8.31
N ALA A 283 13.59 -6.49 7.98
CA ALA A 283 13.39 -5.05 7.88
C ALA A 283 13.55 -4.55 6.44
N HIS A 284 13.28 -3.28 6.19
CA HIS A 284 13.42 -2.71 4.86
C HIS A 284 14.86 -2.79 4.32
N SER A 285 15.82 -2.55 5.21
CA SER A 285 17.25 -2.36 4.96
C SER A 285 18.01 -2.62 6.29
N GLY A 286 19.33 -2.38 6.31
CA GLY A 286 20.16 -2.61 7.50
C GLY A 286 20.58 -4.07 7.66
N ASP A 287 20.94 -4.45 8.89
CA ASP A 287 21.43 -5.81 9.21
C ASP A 287 20.29 -6.84 9.13
N LEU A 288 19.06 -6.41 9.40
CA LEU A 288 17.84 -7.18 9.20
C LEU A 288 17.22 -7.02 7.80
N GLY A 289 17.85 -6.23 6.91
CA GLY A 289 17.26 -5.80 5.66
C GLY A 289 16.88 -6.95 4.72
N ILE A 290 15.72 -6.85 4.06
CA ILE A 290 15.22 -7.88 3.12
C ILE A 290 16.17 -8.14 1.95
N VAL A 291 16.93 -7.13 1.53
CA VAL A 291 17.94 -7.25 0.47
C VAL A 291 19.34 -7.50 1.01
N THR A 292 19.72 -6.88 2.12
CA THR A 292 21.12 -6.84 2.60
C THR A 292 21.38 -7.76 3.79
N GLY A 293 20.38 -8.05 4.60
CA GLY A 293 20.50 -8.85 5.81
C GLY A 293 20.84 -10.31 5.54
N GLU A 294 21.60 -10.91 6.45
CA GLU A 294 21.98 -12.32 6.39
C GLU A 294 20.99 -13.22 7.16
N GLY A 295 20.36 -12.70 8.21
CA GLY A 295 19.44 -13.47 9.06
C GLY A 295 18.19 -13.97 8.33
N CYS A 296 17.49 -13.06 7.64
CA CYS A 296 16.28 -13.40 6.87
C CYS A 296 16.59 -13.99 5.48
N ARG A 297 17.88 -13.98 5.06
CA ARG A 297 18.32 -14.40 3.72
C ARG A 297 17.82 -15.77 3.29
N PRO A 298 17.94 -16.84 4.10
CA PRO A 298 17.58 -18.18 3.65
C PRO A 298 16.09 -18.28 3.31
N GLN A 299 15.23 -17.64 4.11
CA GLN A 299 13.79 -17.61 3.87
C GLN A 299 13.44 -16.76 2.64
N VAL A 300 14.06 -15.58 2.49
CA VAL A 300 13.86 -14.72 1.32
C VAL A 300 14.28 -15.43 0.02
N LEU A 301 15.42 -16.12 0.00
CA LEU A 301 15.86 -16.90 -1.17
C LEU A 301 14.90 -18.06 -1.47
N LYS A 302 14.43 -18.79 -0.46
CA LYS A 302 13.42 -19.85 -0.62
C LYS A 302 12.15 -19.32 -1.31
N LEU A 303 11.67 -18.15 -0.88
CA LEU A 303 10.51 -17.49 -1.49
C LEU A 303 10.79 -17.05 -2.93
N ILE A 304 11.96 -16.47 -3.21
CA ILE A 304 12.40 -16.09 -4.56
C ILE A 304 12.46 -17.33 -5.48
N GLU A 305 12.96 -18.46 -4.99
CA GLU A 305 13.00 -19.71 -5.74
C GLU A 305 11.61 -20.21 -6.14
N GLN A 306 10.65 -20.17 -5.22
CA GLN A 306 9.28 -20.53 -5.56
C GLN A 306 8.65 -19.53 -6.54
N ALA A 307 8.94 -18.24 -6.41
CA ALA A 307 8.43 -17.22 -7.31
C ALA A 307 8.96 -17.39 -8.75
N ILE A 308 10.27 -17.64 -8.92
CA ILE A 308 10.88 -17.87 -10.24
C ILE A 308 10.33 -19.15 -10.88
N ALA A 309 10.08 -20.18 -10.09
CA ALA A 309 9.48 -21.43 -10.54
C ALA A 309 7.95 -21.36 -10.77
N SER A 310 7.33 -20.18 -10.64
CA SER A 310 5.89 -20.02 -10.81
C SER A 310 5.46 -20.07 -12.27
N ASP A 311 4.34 -20.73 -12.51
CA ASP A 311 3.61 -20.75 -13.77
C ASP A 311 2.10 -20.77 -13.49
N ASP A 312 1.29 -20.72 -14.56
CA ASP A 312 -0.16 -20.65 -14.43
C ASP A 312 -0.76 -21.96 -13.85
N GLY A 313 -0.07 -23.09 -14.00
CA GLY A 313 -0.50 -24.40 -13.52
C GLY A 313 -0.27 -24.62 -12.03
N ASN A 314 0.71 -23.92 -11.44
CA ASN A 314 1.06 -24.03 -10.02
C ASN A 314 0.66 -22.82 -9.17
N TRP A 315 -0.05 -21.83 -9.74
CA TRP A 315 -0.33 -20.56 -9.07
C TRP A 315 -0.98 -20.68 -7.68
N GLN A 316 -2.00 -21.53 -7.54
CA GLN A 316 -2.68 -21.73 -6.25
C GLN A 316 -1.75 -22.37 -5.20
N GLU A 317 -0.87 -23.27 -5.63
CA GLU A 317 0.15 -23.85 -4.74
C GLU A 317 1.17 -22.78 -4.30
N ARG A 318 1.48 -21.80 -5.16
CA ARG A 318 2.37 -20.68 -4.83
C ARG A 318 1.74 -19.73 -3.81
N VAL A 319 0.45 -19.43 -3.95
CA VAL A 319 -0.29 -18.64 -2.96
C VAL A 319 -0.24 -19.33 -1.60
N ALA A 320 -0.61 -20.61 -1.55
CA ALA A 320 -0.61 -21.40 -0.31
C ALA A 320 0.80 -21.53 0.31
N PHE A 321 1.84 -21.68 -0.51
CA PHE A 321 3.22 -21.75 -0.02
C PHE A 321 3.62 -20.46 0.71
N PHE A 322 3.37 -19.29 0.11
CA PHE A 322 3.72 -18.00 0.71
C PHE A 322 2.92 -17.71 1.99
N GLU A 323 1.64 -18.10 2.01
CA GLU A 323 0.81 -18.02 3.21
C GLU A 323 1.34 -18.93 4.34
N ASN A 324 1.76 -20.15 4.01
CA ASN A 324 2.34 -21.08 4.98
C ASN A 324 3.69 -20.59 5.53
N GLU A 325 4.52 -19.95 4.71
CA GLU A 325 5.75 -19.29 5.19
C GLU A 325 5.43 -18.19 6.21
N THR A 326 4.41 -17.37 5.94
CA THR A 326 3.94 -16.36 6.91
C THR A 326 3.42 -17.02 8.19
N SER A 327 2.61 -18.07 8.08
CA SER A 327 2.08 -18.79 9.24
C SER A 327 3.20 -19.41 10.09
N THR A 328 4.25 -19.90 9.45
CA THR A 328 5.45 -20.41 10.13
C THR A 328 6.19 -19.28 10.87
N THR A 329 6.34 -18.11 10.24
CA THR A 329 6.89 -16.90 10.90
C THR A 329 6.08 -16.56 12.15
N TYR A 330 4.75 -16.51 12.07
CA TYR A 330 3.89 -16.19 13.22
C TYR A 330 3.94 -17.26 14.32
N ALA A 331 3.99 -18.54 13.95
CA ALA A 331 4.16 -19.63 14.90
C ALA A 331 5.51 -19.56 15.63
N GLN A 332 6.58 -19.13 14.95
CA GLN A 332 7.87 -18.90 15.58
C GLN A 332 7.82 -17.70 16.55
N VAL A 333 7.18 -16.60 16.14
CA VAL A 333 7.07 -15.37 16.94
C VAL A 333 6.26 -15.58 18.21
N SER A 334 5.20 -16.38 18.20
CA SER A 334 4.37 -16.62 19.39
C SER A 334 5.16 -17.24 20.54
N THR A 335 6.24 -17.97 20.24
CA THR A 335 7.13 -18.56 21.25
C THR A 335 8.08 -17.56 21.90
N ARG A 336 8.16 -16.32 21.40
CA ARG A 336 9.02 -15.28 21.97
C ARG A 336 8.49 -14.79 23.31
N GLN A 337 9.42 -14.58 24.23
CA GLN A 337 9.14 -14.00 25.53
C GLN A 337 9.58 -12.54 25.54
N LYS A 338 8.80 -11.69 26.21
CA LYS A 338 9.21 -10.33 26.52
C LYS A 338 10.52 -10.38 27.33
N PRO A 339 11.57 -9.62 26.94
CA PRO A 339 12.83 -9.63 27.68
C PRO A 339 12.64 -9.26 29.16
N SER A 340 12.98 -10.16 30.07
CA SER A 340 12.75 -9.99 31.52
C SER A 340 13.59 -8.87 32.15
N PHE A 341 14.68 -8.46 31.51
CA PHE A 341 15.64 -7.50 32.06
C PHE A 341 15.31 -6.03 31.76
N TRP A 342 14.26 -5.75 30.97
CA TRP A 342 13.85 -4.38 30.64
C TRP A 342 12.32 -4.23 30.67
N PRO A 343 11.72 -3.84 31.81
CA PRO A 343 10.26 -3.71 31.96
C PRO A 343 9.61 -2.77 30.94
N TRP A 344 10.37 -1.76 30.52
CA TRP A 344 9.98 -0.72 29.56
C TRP A 344 10.22 -1.09 28.09
N SER A 345 10.77 -2.28 27.79
CA SER A 345 10.86 -2.75 26.40
C SER A 345 9.47 -3.08 25.87
N SER A 346 9.19 -2.70 24.62
CA SER A 346 7.99 -3.14 23.91
C SER A 346 8.05 -4.66 23.72
N ASP A 347 6.90 -5.31 23.74
CA ASP A 347 6.84 -6.73 23.43
C ASP A 347 7.28 -6.93 21.97
N PRO A 348 8.29 -7.77 21.66
CA PRO A 348 8.74 -7.99 20.29
C PRO A 348 7.63 -8.54 19.39
N ARG A 349 6.57 -9.13 19.95
CA ARG A 349 5.40 -9.63 19.22
C ARG A 349 4.53 -8.50 18.67
N ASN A 350 4.58 -7.29 19.23
CA ASN A 350 3.81 -6.14 18.76
C ASN A 350 4.17 -5.74 17.32
N GLN A 351 5.43 -5.92 16.91
CA GLN A 351 5.86 -5.68 15.54
C GLN A 351 5.18 -6.64 14.53
N TYR A 352 4.64 -7.76 15.02
CA TYR A 352 3.83 -8.72 14.26
C TYR A 352 2.34 -8.61 14.56
N ASP A 353 1.89 -7.60 15.30
CA ASP A 353 0.46 -7.30 15.35
C ASP A 353 -0.03 -6.97 13.93
N LYS A 354 -1.19 -7.51 13.58
CA LYS A 354 -1.67 -7.39 12.21
C LYS A 354 -2.43 -6.10 12.04
N HIS A 355 -1.96 -5.30 11.09
CA HIS A 355 -2.53 -4.02 10.79
C HIS A 355 -3.16 -3.99 9.40
N ALA A 356 -4.18 -3.16 9.23
CA ALA A 356 -4.78 -2.85 7.95
C ALA A 356 -4.56 -1.37 7.63
N GLN A 357 -4.51 -1.04 6.34
CA GLN A 357 -4.49 0.35 5.87
C GLN A 357 -5.82 0.65 5.18
N VAL A 358 -6.46 1.78 5.51
CA VAL A 358 -7.75 2.17 4.91
C VAL A 358 -7.61 3.55 4.30
N ILE A 359 -7.77 3.65 2.99
CA ILE A 359 -7.64 4.89 2.23
C ILE A 359 -9.02 5.34 1.80
N PHE A 360 -9.38 6.58 2.11
CA PHE A 360 -10.56 7.24 1.55
C PHE A 360 -10.13 8.29 0.55
N ARG A 361 -10.60 8.19 -0.70
CA ARG A 361 -10.42 9.19 -1.74
C ARG A 361 -11.77 9.77 -2.12
N LEU A 362 -11.96 11.07 -1.93
CA LEU A 362 -13.25 11.72 -2.12
C LEU A 362 -13.26 12.59 -3.37
N ARG A 363 -14.30 12.43 -4.19
CA ARG A 363 -14.58 13.27 -5.36
C ARG A 363 -16.07 13.54 -5.47
N ASP A 364 -16.45 14.61 -6.18
CA ASP A 364 -17.84 14.82 -6.59
C ASP A 364 -18.21 13.92 -7.77
N GLN A 365 -19.50 13.90 -8.15
CA GLN A 365 -19.99 13.12 -9.30
C GLN A 365 -19.38 13.53 -10.65
N ASP A 366 -18.71 14.68 -10.73
CA ASP A 366 -18.00 15.14 -11.93
C ASP A 366 -16.48 14.85 -11.86
N GLY A 367 -16.03 14.13 -10.82
CA GLY A 367 -14.64 13.73 -10.62
C GLY A 367 -13.75 14.81 -9.99
N ARG A 368 -14.30 15.94 -9.52
CA ARG A 368 -13.54 16.99 -8.86
C ARG A 368 -13.16 16.58 -7.43
N PRO A 369 -11.95 16.86 -6.96
CA PRO A 369 -11.54 16.52 -5.60
C PRO A 369 -12.35 17.29 -4.55
N ILE A 370 -12.72 16.62 -3.46
CA ILE A 370 -13.39 17.23 -2.30
C ILE A 370 -12.38 17.33 -1.16
N ASN A 371 -11.92 18.54 -0.85
CA ASN A 371 -10.83 18.77 0.12
C ASN A 371 -11.31 19.10 1.54
N HIS A 372 -12.61 19.37 1.73
CA HIS A 372 -13.19 19.77 3.02
C HIS A 372 -14.27 18.78 3.42
N PHE A 373 -13.88 17.81 4.26
CA PHE A 373 -14.74 16.71 4.65
C PHE A 373 -14.41 16.22 6.06
N ASP A 374 -15.36 15.48 6.63
CA ASP A 374 -15.21 14.73 7.86
C ASP A 374 -15.59 13.27 7.60
N ILE A 375 -14.85 12.33 8.22
CA ILE A 375 -15.15 10.90 8.20
C ILE A 375 -15.31 10.43 9.64
N PHE A 376 -16.43 9.77 9.92
CA PHE A 376 -16.72 9.21 11.24
C PHE A 376 -17.03 7.72 11.13
N PHE A 377 -16.49 6.96 12.08
CA PHE A 377 -16.91 5.59 12.38
C PHE A 377 -17.71 5.61 13.67
N ASP A 378 -19.04 5.67 13.56
CA ASP A 378 -19.94 5.76 14.71
C ASP A 378 -20.42 4.36 15.14
N SER A 379 -19.86 3.85 16.23
CA SER A 379 -20.28 2.59 16.85
C SER A 379 -21.52 2.83 17.73
N LEU A 380 -22.71 2.93 17.12
CA LEU A 380 -23.95 3.25 17.85
C LEU A 380 -24.38 2.19 18.88
N GLU A 381 -24.03 0.93 18.64
CA GLU A 381 -24.38 -0.19 19.52
C GLU A 381 -23.19 -0.61 20.39
N VAL A 382 -22.71 0.30 21.26
CA VAL A 382 -21.74 -0.09 22.30
C VAL A 382 -22.47 -0.69 23.49
N ALA A 383 -22.60 -2.03 23.54
CA ALA A 383 -22.85 -2.70 24.81
C ALA A 383 -21.57 -2.54 25.65
N ARG A 384 -21.57 -1.61 26.62
CA ARG A 384 -20.40 -1.19 27.44
C ARG A 384 -19.56 -2.32 28.09
N LYS A 385 -20.00 -3.58 28.02
CA LYS A 385 -19.30 -4.77 28.54
C LYS A 385 -18.66 -5.66 27.47
N THR A 386 -19.02 -5.57 26.18
CA THR A 386 -18.60 -6.54 25.15
C THR A 386 -18.14 -5.93 23.83
N SER A 387 -18.30 -4.62 23.63
CA SER A 387 -17.91 -3.94 22.39
C SER A 387 -17.04 -2.72 22.66
N LYS A 388 -16.10 -2.47 21.76
CA LYS A 388 -15.21 -1.31 21.76
C LYS A 388 -15.59 -0.33 20.64
N PRO A 389 -15.39 0.98 20.86
CA PRO A 389 -15.41 1.98 19.80
C PRO A 389 -14.43 1.64 18.66
N PHE A 390 -14.78 1.96 17.42
CA PHE A 390 -13.94 1.64 16.25
C PHE A 390 -12.65 2.47 16.23
N ASP A 391 -12.67 3.69 16.76
CA ASP A 391 -11.54 4.59 16.88
C ASP A 391 -10.41 4.04 17.76
N GLU A 392 -10.69 3.10 18.69
CA GLU A 392 -9.64 2.40 19.45
C GLU A 392 -8.73 1.54 18.57
N LEU A 393 -9.16 1.20 17.34
CA LEU A 393 -8.34 0.48 16.37
C LEU A 393 -7.38 1.40 15.62
N VAL A 394 -7.67 2.70 15.56
CA VAL A 394 -6.93 3.66 14.74
C VAL A 394 -5.63 4.05 15.45
N GLU A 395 -4.51 3.66 14.88
CA GLU A 395 -3.19 4.05 15.39
C GLU A 395 -2.67 5.32 14.75
N ASP A 396 -2.95 5.50 13.46
CA ASP A 396 -2.45 6.60 12.65
C ASP A 396 -3.52 7.04 11.67
N HIS A 397 -3.49 8.34 11.34
CA HIS A 397 -4.19 8.86 10.18
C HIS A 397 -3.31 9.92 9.51
N HIS A 398 -3.36 9.95 8.18
CA HIS A 398 -2.57 10.87 7.37
C HIS A 398 -3.45 11.47 6.27
N LEU A 399 -3.67 12.78 6.33
CA LEU A 399 -4.26 13.54 5.24
C LEU A 399 -3.15 13.82 4.22
N ASN A 400 -3.37 13.44 2.96
CA ASN A 400 -2.34 13.57 1.93
C ASN A 400 -2.08 15.06 1.61
N ASP A 401 -0.82 15.48 1.63
CA ASP A 401 -0.37 16.86 1.44
C ASP A 401 -0.57 17.34 0.00
N LYS A 402 -0.46 16.43 -0.99
CA LYS A 402 -0.59 16.76 -2.42
C LYS A 402 -2.00 16.60 -2.96
N SER A 403 -2.75 15.65 -2.41
CA SER A 403 -4.13 15.35 -2.74
C SER A 403 -4.98 15.42 -1.45
N PRO A 404 -5.31 16.62 -0.94
CA PRO A 404 -6.03 16.77 0.33
C PRO A 404 -7.43 16.16 0.35
N ASN A 405 -7.93 15.66 -0.78
CA ASN A 405 -9.13 14.84 -0.87
C ASN A 405 -8.89 13.36 -0.53
N VAL A 406 -7.68 12.98 -0.11
CA VAL A 406 -7.32 11.62 0.30
C VAL A 406 -6.82 11.59 1.74
N ILE A 407 -7.38 10.68 2.53
CA ILE A 407 -6.93 10.38 3.90
C ILE A 407 -6.69 8.89 4.06
N THR A 408 -5.60 8.54 4.73
CA THR A 408 -5.20 7.16 5.03
C THR A 408 -5.27 6.91 6.52
N PHE A 409 -5.96 5.86 6.95
CA PHE A 409 -5.97 5.35 8.33
C PHE A 409 -5.12 4.08 8.43
N TYR A 410 -4.45 3.90 9.56
CA TYR A 410 -3.74 2.68 9.91
C TYR A 410 -4.38 2.06 11.15
N LEU A 411 -4.83 0.82 11.01
CA LEU A 411 -5.67 0.17 12.01
C LEU A 411 -4.97 -1.07 12.56
N ARG A 412 -4.82 -1.19 13.88
CA ARG A 412 -4.40 -2.44 14.53
C ARG A 412 -5.60 -3.38 14.62
N VAL A 413 -5.69 -4.34 13.72
CA VAL A 413 -6.88 -5.21 13.57
C VAL A 413 -6.73 -6.55 14.29
N GLU A 414 -5.50 -7.02 14.52
CA GLU A 414 -5.25 -8.16 15.41
C GLU A 414 -4.06 -7.90 16.33
N THR A 415 -4.24 -8.19 17.61
CA THR A 415 -3.22 -7.99 18.66
C THR A 415 -2.89 -9.31 19.31
N PHE A 416 -1.61 -9.56 19.60
CA PHE A 416 -1.20 -10.75 20.32
C PHE A 416 -1.69 -10.73 21.78
N ASP A 417 -2.45 -11.76 22.18
CA ASP A 417 -2.88 -11.99 23.56
C ASP A 417 -1.92 -12.99 24.22
N THR A 418 -1.22 -12.54 25.27
CA THR A 418 -0.22 -13.35 25.96
C THR A 418 -0.81 -14.48 26.80
N ASP A 419 -2.03 -14.31 27.30
CA ASP A 419 -2.69 -15.30 28.15
C ASP A 419 -3.25 -16.45 27.30
N GLN A 420 -3.77 -16.11 26.12
CA GLN A 420 -4.32 -17.07 25.16
C GLN A 420 -3.29 -17.61 24.16
N ASN A 421 -2.11 -16.97 24.07
CA ASN A 421 -1.03 -17.29 23.15
C ASN A 421 -1.49 -17.29 21.67
N LEU A 422 -2.31 -16.31 21.28
CA LEU A 422 -2.87 -16.17 19.93
C LEU A 422 -3.12 -14.70 19.58
N TRP A 423 -3.20 -14.40 18.28
CA TRP A 423 -3.63 -13.08 17.79
C TRP A 423 -5.15 -12.98 17.84
N VAL A 424 -5.65 -11.99 18.59
CA VAL A 424 -7.09 -11.74 18.77
C VAL A 424 -7.52 -10.66 17.79
N ASN A 425 -8.51 -10.98 16.96
CA ASN A 425 -9.11 -10.03 16.03
C ASN A 425 -9.94 -8.99 16.79
N GLN A 426 -9.51 -7.73 16.72
CA GLN A 426 -10.12 -6.62 17.44
C GLN A 426 -11.45 -6.18 16.80
N LEU A 427 -11.67 -6.48 15.49
CA LEU A 427 -12.94 -6.18 14.80
C LEU A 427 -14.10 -7.02 15.34
N ASP A 428 -13.85 -8.16 15.99
CA ASP A 428 -14.90 -8.92 16.69
C ASP A 428 -15.56 -8.13 17.84
N GLN A 429 -14.82 -7.18 18.38
CA GLN A 429 -15.26 -6.29 19.46
C GLN A 429 -15.84 -4.99 18.92
N ALA A 430 -15.69 -4.66 17.64
CA ALA A 430 -16.33 -3.49 17.06
C ALA A 430 -17.86 -3.66 17.08
N GLY A 431 -18.60 -2.68 17.60
CA GLY A 431 -20.08 -2.68 17.53
C GLY A 431 -20.59 -2.63 16.08
N VAL A 432 -21.90 -2.54 15.88
CA VAL A 432 -22.42 -2.10 14.57
C VAL A 432 -21.88 -0.68 14.32
N THR A 433 -21.17 -0.52 13.21
CA THR A 433 -20.48 0.74 12.88
C THR A 433 -21.17 1.40 11.70
N TYR A 434 -21.45 2.70 11.83
CA TYR A 434 -21.82 3.53 10.69
C TYR A 434 -20.57 4.23 10.17
N LEU A 435 -20.27 4.05 8.90
CA LEU A 435 -19.39 4.93 8.16
C LEU A 435 -20.20 6.15 7.73
N GLU A 436 -19.83 7.32 8.23
CA GLU A 436 -20.47 8.58 7.88
C GLU A 436 -19.44 9.55 7.28
N ILE A 437 -19.78 10.14 6.14
CA ILE A 437 -18.94 11.14 5.47
C ILE A 437 -19.78 12.38 5.17
N THR A 438 -19.30 13.52 5.64
CA THR A 438 -19.84 14.84 5.31
C THR A 438 -18.79 15.66 4.58
N ALA A 439 -19.24 16.52 3.67
CA ALA A 439 -18.37 17.42 2.93
C ALA A 439 -19.00 18.80 2.82
N THR A 440 -18.14 19.82 2.66
CA THR A 440 -18.54 21.22 2.53
C THR A 440 -17.81 21.89 1.37
N GLU A 441 -18.43 22.90 0.78
CA GLU A 441 -17.81 23.79 -0.20
C GLU A 441 -17.50 25.12 0.51
N PRO A 442 -16.25 25.40 0.91
CA PRO A 442 -15.94 26.57 1.73
C PRO A 442 -16.14 27.89 0.98
N GLU A 443 -16.07 27.87 -0.35
CA GLU A 443 -16.18 29.07 -1.17
C GLU A 443 -17.64 29.51 -1.39
N THR A 444 -18.62 28.64 -1.11
CA THR A 444 -20.03 28.98 -1.31
C THR A 444 -21.00 28.12 -0.49
N ASN A 445 -22.08 28.74 -0.04
CA ASN A 445 -23.23 28.04 0.55
C ASN A 445 -24.26 27.59 -0.50
N SER A 446 -23.99 27.84 -1.79
CA SER A 446 -24.87 27.52 -2.92
C SER A 446 -24.73 26.12 -3.44
N VAL A 447 -23.97 25.29 -2.75
CA VAL A 447 -23.78 23.88 -3.06
C VAL A 447 -23.82 23.10 -1.75
N ARG A 448 -24.41 21.91 -1.80
CA ARG A 448 -24.41 20.96 -0.69
C ARG A 448 -24.04 19.58 -1.18
N TYR A 449 -23.32 18.84 -0.34
CA TYR A 449 -23.10 17.41 -0.55
C TYR A 449 -24.15 16.62 0.23
N VAL A 450 -24.69 15.57 -0.39
CA VAL A 450 -25.55 14.61 0.32
C VAL A 450 -24.67 13.81 1.28
N PRO A 451 -24.94 13.79 2.60
CA PRO A 451 -24.14 13.01 3.55
C PRO A 451 -24.14 11.52 3.20
N LEU A 452 -22.97 10.89 3.17
CA LEU A 452 -22.85 9.45 3.05
C LEU A 452 -23.06 8.82 4.41
N ARG A 453 -23.96 7.85 4.48
CA ARG A 453 -24.18 7.01 5.65
C ARG A 453 -24.26 5.56 5.19
N LEU A 454 -23.42 4.72 5.76
CA LEU A 454 -23.40 3.31 5.45
C LEU A 454 -23.30 2.51 6.73
N ARG A 455 -24.32 1.70 7.01
CA ARG A 455 -24.32 0.77 8.13
C ARG A 455 -23.49 -0.45 7.75
N LEU A 456 -22.46 -0.74 8.55
CA LEU A 456 -21.58 -1.88 8.36
C LEU A 456 -21.77 -2.87 9.51
N SER A 457 -22.16 -4.10 9.16
CA SER A 457 -22.10 -5.23 10.06
C SER A 457 -20.66 -5.64 10.34
N LYS A 458 -20.44 -6.41 11.41
CA LYS A 458 -19.13 -7.00 11.70
C LYS A 458 -18.58 -7.83 10.55
N ALA A 459 -19.45 -8.57 9.84
CA ALA A 459 -19.06 -9.39 8.71
C ALA A 459 -18.57 -8.53 7.53
N GLU A 460 -19.28 -7.44 7.21
CA GLU A 460 -18.88 -6.49 6.17
C GLU A 460 -17.58 -5.76 6.55
N LEU A 461 -17.43 -5.34 7.81
CA LEU A 461 -16.18 -4.77 8.30
C LEU A 461 -15.00 -5.72 8.11
N LYS A 462 -15.14 -6.99 8.47
CA LYS A 462 -14.09 -8.00 8.29
C LYS A 462 -13.83 -8.34 6.82
N GLN A 463 -14.84 -8.25 5.96
CA GLN A 463 -14.66 -8.42 4.53
C GLN A 463 -13.84 -7.27 3.95
N TRP A 464 -14.10 -6.03 4.39
CA TRP A 464 -13.47 -4.83 3.85
C TRP A 464 -12.18 -4.43 4.56
N ILE A 465 -11.98 -4.81 5.82
CA ILE A 465 -10.80 -4.47 6.60
C ILE A 465 -10.12 -5.78 6.97
N GLN A 466 -9.12 -6.15 6.17
CA GLN A 466 -8.41 -7.42 6.31
C GLN A 466 -6.99 -7.20 6.84
N PRO A 467 -6.49 -8.08 7.72
CA PRO A 467 -5.10 -8.06 8.17
C PRO A 467 -4.10 -7.96 7.01
N HIS A 468 -3.09 -7.11 7.16
CA HIS A 468 -1.99 -6.89 6.20
C HIS A 468 -2.42 -6.43 4.81
N ARG A 469 -3.62 -5.87 4.65
CA ARG A 469 -4.12 -5.37 3.37
C ARG A 469 -4.48 -3.90 3.45
N THR A 470 -4.37 -3.25 2.30
CA THR A 470 -4.96 -1.93 2.10
C THR A 470 -6.37 -2.08 1.54
N THR A 471 -7.28 -1.22 1.99
CA THR A 471 -8.61 -1.05 1.40
C THR A 471 -8.78 0.37 0.93
N ILE A 472 -9.18 0.55 -0.32
CA ILE A 472 -9.39 1.85 -0.94
C ILE A 472 -10.90 2.05 -1.11
N PHE A 473 -11.45 2.98 -0.34
CA PHE A 473 -12.78 3.53 -0.50
C PHE A 473 -12.71 4.75 -1.43
N ASP A 474 -13.17 4.58 -2.66
CA ASP A 474 -13.24 5.65 -3.67
C ASP A 474 -14.66 6.21 -3.67
N ILE A 475 -14.83 7.35 -3.04
CA ILE A 475 -16.13 7.93 -2.70
C ILE A 475 -16.49 9.00 -3.73
N GLU A 476 -17.61 8.80 -4.40
CA GLU A 476 -18.26 9.78 -5.27
C GLU A 476 -19.44 10.41 -4.54
N LEU A 477 -19.22 11.56 -3.87
CA LEU A 477 -20.27 12.28 -3.13
C LEU A 477 -21.15 13.09 -4.08
N LEU A 478 -22.46 13.03 -3.87
CA LEU A 478 -23.43 13.76 -4.68
C LEU A 478 -23.47 15.24 -4.29
N ARG A 479 -23.05 16.10 -5.21
CA ARG A 479 -23.02 17.57 -5.12
C ARG A 479 -24.28 18.17 -5.75
N ILE A 480 -25.11 18.84 -4.97
CA ILE A 480 -26.37 19.44 -5.43
C ILE A 480 -26.28 20.98 -5.39
N PRO A 481 -26.51 21.67 -6.52
CA PRO A 481 -26.56 23.13 -6.55
C PRO A 481 -27.88 23.66 -5.95
N GLY A 482 -27.78 24.83 -5.33
CA GLY A 482 -28.91 25.55 -4.74
C GLY A 482 -29.76 26.29 -5.77
N PRO A 483 -30.98 26.70 -5.38
CA PRO A 483 -31.90 27.42 -6.26
C PRO A 483 -31.37 28.78 -6.76
N GLU A 484 -30.37 29.36 -6.09
CA GLU A 484 -29.71 30.60 -6.48
C GLU A 484 -28.72 30.44 -7.64
N VAL A 485 -28.29 29.21 -7.95
CA VAL A 485 -27.32 28.95 -9.01
C VAL A 485 -27.94 29.17 -10.39
N PHE A 486 -29.21 28.79 -10.55
CA PHE A 486 -29.95 28.96 -11.82
C PHE A 486 -31.44 29.15 -11.55
N ILE A 487 -31.98 30.30 -11.97
CA ILE A 487 -33.38 30.67 -11.77
C ILE A 487 -34.08 30.73 -13.12
N ILE A 488 -35.20 30.02 -13.26
CA ILE A 488 -36.09 30.15 -14.41
C ILE A 488 -37.17 31.17 -14.06
N SER A 489 -37.16 32.31 -14.76
CA SER A 489 -38.29 33.26 -14.72
C SER A 489 -39.44 32.67 -15.52
N LYS A 490 -40.60 32.46 -14.89
CA LYS A 490 -41.84 32.19 -15.63
C LYS A 490 -42.26 33.49 -16.31
N GLN A 491 -42.33 33.48 -17.64
CA GLN A 491 -43.03 34.52 -18.40
C GLN A 491 -44.54 34.35 -18.27
#